data_AF-A0A6N1XHR5-F1
#
_entry.id   AF-A0A6N1XHR5-F1
#
_cell.length_a   1.000
_cell.length_b   1.000
_cell.length_c   1.000
_cell.angle_alpha   90.00
_cell.angle_beta   90.00
_cell.angle_gamma   90.00
#
_symmetry.space_group_name_H-M   'P 1'
#
loop_
_entity.id
_entity.type
_entity.pdbx_description
1 polymer ?
#
loop_
_entity_poly.entity_id
_entity_poly.type
_entity_poly.pdbx_seq_one_letter_code
_entity_poly.pdbx_strand_id
1 'polypeptide(L)'
;MLRATSPIRDIESTINFPQRSAHAPSFPDPADRVVLALAACETPAKAPPAARNTQLELKLASGNYRCEQGQRVQVEREMRNQTNTRINIVWNGNSYRLERDPSYSGLPRFEDKRNGLVWIDLPWKGMLLDGANGKPLANECRAA
;
A
#
# COMPACT_ATOMS: atom_id res chain seq x y z
N MET A 1 -46.99 -42.31 -7.58
CA MET A 1 -47.71 -41.17 -6.99
C MET A 1 -47.22 -41.01 -5.56
N LEU A 2 -46.20 -40.18 -5.35
CA LEU A 2 -46.28 -38.82 -4.80
C LEU A 2 -46.75 -38.71 -3.34
N ARG A 3 -45.77 -38.62 -2.42
CA ARG A 3 -45.51 -37.51 -1.48
C ARG A 3 -45.04 -38.00 -0.11
N ALA A 4 -43.79 -37.71 0.21
CA ALA A 4 -43.40 -37.32 1.55
C ALA A 4 -42.33 -36.23 1.42
N THR A 5 -42.80 -35.00 1.63
CA THR A 5 -42.05 -33.76 1.74
C THR A 5 -41.25 -33.73 3.04
N SER A 6 -39.94 -33.55 2.96
CA SER A 6 -39.11 -33.13 4.10
C SER A 6 -38.37 -31.84 3.74
N PRO A 7 -38.70 -30.70 4.40
CA PRO A 7 -37.92 -29.48 4.31
C PRO A 7 -36.83 -29.50 5.39
N ILE A 8 -35.57 -29.72 5.00
CA ILE A 8 -34.44 -29.47 5.90
C ILE A 8 -34.03 -28.01 5.71
N ARG A 9 -34.40 -27.25 6.74
CA ARG A 9 -34.16 -25.83 6.95
C ARG A 9 -32.69 -25.56 7.30
N ASP A 10 -32.17 -24.52 6.67
CA ASP A 10 -31.35 -23.45 7.27
C ASP A 10 -30.21 -23.88 8.20
N ILE A 11 -29.02 -24.02 7.61
CA ILE A 11 -27.74 -23.99 8.33
C ILE A 11 -27.33 -22.51 8.44
N GLU A 12 -27.94 -21.79 9.37
CA GLU A 12 -27.39 -20.51 9.86
C GLU A 12 -26.21 -20.84 10.79
N SER A 13 -25.01 -20.68 10.25
CA SER A 13 -23.76 -20.80 11.01
C SER A 13 -23.64 -19.56 11.91
N THR A 14 -24.11 -19.70 13.15
CA THR A 14 -23.94 -18.71 14.22
C THR A 14 -22.47 -18.64 14.59
N ILE A 15 -21.79 -17.62 14.06
CA ILE A 15 -20.43 -17.26 14.44
C ILE A 15 -20.49 -16.59 15.82
N ASN A 16 -20.18 -17.35 16.86
CA ASN A 16 -20.05 -16.86 18.23
C ASN A 16 -18.66 -16.23 18.42
N PHE A 17 -18.57 -14.90 18.33
CA PHE A 17 -17.37 -14.15 18.71
C PHE A 17 -17.41 -13.80 20.20
N PRO A 18 -16.46 -14.26 21.03
CA PRO A 18 -16.37 -13.84 22.41
C PRO A 18 -15.90 -12.37 22.49
N GLN A 19 -16.83 -11.49 22.86
CA GLN A 19 -16.56 -10.12 23.29
C GLN A 19 -15.72 -10.14 24.57
N ARG A 20 -14.40 -9.90 24.48
CA ARG A 20 -13.56 -9.69 25.66
C ARG A 20 -13.15 -8.22 25.77
N SER A 21 -14.04 -7.51 26.47
CA SER A 21 -13.79 -6.42 27.42
C SER A 21 -12.46 -5.66 27.29
N ALA A 22 -12.55 -4.43 26.79
CA ALA A 22 -11.53 -3.41 26.93
C ALA A 22 -11.19 -3.21 28.42
N HIS A 23 -9.98 -3.60 28.83
CA HIS A 23 -9.38 -3.17 30.08
C HIS A 23 -8.61 -1.88 29.77
N ALA A 24 -9.16 -0.74 30.18
CA ALA A 24 -8.41 0.51 30.25
C ALA A 24 -7.45 0.44 31.46
N PRO A 25 -6.18 0.85 31.34
CA PRO A 25 -5.32 1.01 32.50
C PRO A 25 -5.78 2.22 33.32
N SER A 26 -6.04 1.99 34.60
CA SER A 26 -6.26 3.02 35.61
C SER A 26 -4.99 3.86 35.77
N PHE A 27 -5.10 5.14 35.44
CA PHE A 27 -4.10 6.16 35.77
C PHE A 27 -4.29 6.56 37.25
N PRO A 28 -3.23 6.65 38.06
CA PRO A 28 -3.33 7.17 39.42
C PRO A 28 -3.49 8.71 39.40
N ASP A 29 -4.49 9.23 40.10
CA ASP A 29 -4.67 10.66 40.40
C ASP A 29 -3.49 11.21 41.23
N PRO A 30 -2.79 12.27 40.78
CA PRO A 30 -1.79 12.95 41.58
C PRO A 30 -2.39 14.21 42.24
N ALA A 31 -3.03 14.03 43.40
CA ALA A 31 -3.28 15.15 44.31
C ALA A 31 -2.21 15.16 45.40
N ASP A 32 -1.55 16.30 45.51
CA ASP A 32 -0.58 16.71 46.53
C ASP A 32 0.85 16.19 46.36
N ARG A 33 1.68 17.03 45.73
CA ARG A 33 2.87 17.59 46.40
C ARG A 33 3.40 18.78 45.61
N VAL A 34 3.21 19.95 46.21
CA VAL A 34 3.79 21.24 45.82
C VAL A 34 5.31 21.15 45.92
N VAL A 35 6.02 21.39 44.81
CA VAL A 35 7.42 21.81 44.78
C VAL A 35 7.56 22.96 43.79
N LEU A 36 8.23 24.01 44.28
CA LEU A 36 8.52 25.30 43.66
C LEU A 36 9.06 25.22 42.22
N ALA A 37 8.67 26.23 41.45
CA ALA A 37 8.94 26.45 40.03
C ALA A 37 10.44 26.57 39.66
N LEU A 38 10.79 25.97 38.52
CA LEU A 38 11.93 26.35 37.68
C LEU A 38 11.57 26.23 36.20
N ALA A 39 11.59 27.37 35.52
CA ALA A 39 11.91 27.63 34.11
C ALA A 39 11.36 26.71 32.99
N ALA A 40 10.59 27.33 32.09
CA ALA A 40 10.27 26.85 30.76
C ALA A 40 11.53 26.56 29.91
N CYS A 41 11.52 25.42 29.21
CA CYS A 41 11.67 25.39 27.76
C CYS A 41 11.34 23.98 27.27
N GLU A 42 10.28 23.91 26.48
CA GLU A 42 9.77 22.71 25.83
C GLU A 42 10.91 22.01 25.08
N THR A 43 11.19 20.77 25.47
CA THR A 43 12.04 19.89 24.68
C THR A 43 11.32 19.66 23.36
N PRO A 44 11.94 19.92 22.19
CA PRO A 44 11.28 19.58 20.94
C PRO A 44 11.08 18.07 20.95
N ALA A 45 9.82 17.64 20.97
CA ALA A 45 9.48 16.26 20.67
C ALA A 45 10.10 15.96 19.30
N LYS A 46 11.20 15.20 19.33
CA LYS A 46 11.90 14.76 18.14
C LYS A 46 10.86 14.04 17.29
N ALA A 47 10.53 14.64 16.15
CA ALA A 47 9.58 14.06 15.20
C ALA A 47 9.93 12.57 15.02
N PRO A 48 8.93 11.66 14.99
CA PRO A 48 9.18 10.26 14.74
C PRO A 48 10.10 10.15 13.52
N PRO A 49 11.17 9.31 13.56
CA PRO A 49 11.99 9.12 12.37
C PRO A 49 11.05 8.76 11.24
N ALA A 50 11.04 9.59 10.19
CA ALA A 50 10.25 9.36 9.00
C ALA A 50 10.44 7.89 8.61
N ALA A 51 9.33 7.15 8.53
CA ALA A 51 9.35 5.72 8.22
C ALA A 51 10.33 5.49 7.08
N ARG A 52 11.48 4.88 7.39
CA ARG A 52 12.49 4.60 6.38
C ARG A 52 11.84 3.61 5.43
N ASN A 53 11.56 4.05 4.21
CA ASN A 53 11.14 3.17 3.15
C ASN A 53 12.25 2.12 3.00
N THR A 54 11.99 0.87 3.37
CA THR A 54 12.96 -0.24 3.28
C THR A 54 13.16 -0.72 1.84
N GLN A 55 12.48 -0.07 0.90
CA GLN A 55 12.48 -0.37 -0.52
C GLN A 55 13.64 0.37 -1.20
N LEU A 56 14.31 -0.29 -2.14
CA LEU A 56 15.35 0.35 -2.94
C LEU A 56 14.78 1.57 -3.67
N GLU A 57 15.58 2.63 -3.83
CA GLU A 57 15.19 3.77 -4.67
C GLU A 57 15.86 3.64 -6.04
N LEU A 58 15.07 3.29 -7.04
CA LEU A 58 15.54 3.17 -8.41
C LEU A 58 15.14 4.43 -9.21
N LYS A 59 16.14 5.06 -9.83
CA LYS A 59 15.95 6.27 -10.63
C LYS A 59 15.68 5.92 -12.08
N LEU A 60 14.54 5.26 -12.34
CA LEU A 60 14.08 5.04 -13.70
C LEU A 60 13.50 6.34 -14.27
N ALA A 61 13.70 6.59 -15.56
CA ALA A 61 13.20 7.79 -16.23
C ALA A 61 11.67 7.78 -16.37
N SER A 62 11.06 8.97 -16.41
CA SER A 62 9.72 9.12 -16.98
C SER A 62 9.83 9.07 -18.51
N GLY A 63 8.79 8.59 -19.20
CA GLY A 63 8.75 8.54 -20.66
C GLY A 63 8.02 7.32 -21.20
N ASN A 64 8.25 7.02 -22.48
CA ASN A 64 7.66 5.87 -23.13
C ASN A 64 8.52 4.62 -22.90
N TYR A 65 7.88 3.57 -22.42
CA TYR A 65 8.49 2.27 -22.24
C TYR A 65 8.01 1.31 -23.32
N ARG A 66 8.96 0.59 -23.91
CA ARG A 66 8.72 -0.51 -24.86
C ARG A 66 8.90 -1.84 -24.14
N CYS A 67 7.88 -2.68 -24.20
CA CYS A 67 7.84 -3.98 -23.54
C CYS A 67 8.02 -5.11 -24.58
N GLU A 68 8.38 -6.32 -24.13
CA GLU A 68 8.79 -7.44 -25.00
C GLU A 68 7.75 -7.82 -26.07
N GLN A 69 6.47 -7.84 -25.70
CA GLN A 69 5.37 -8.28 -26.58
C GLN A 69 4.77 -7.14 -27.42
N GLY A 70 5.57 -6.13 -27.78
CA GLY A 70 5.11 -4.97 -28.57
C GLY A 70 4.18 -4.01 -27.81
N GLN A 71 3.95 -4.26 -26.52
CA GLN A 71 3.18 -3.37 -25.67
C GLN A 71 3.96 -2.10 -25.34
N ARG A 72 3.21 -1.03 -25.06
CA ARG A 72 3.75 0.27 -24.69
C ARG A 72 3.10 0.75 -23.41
N VAL A 73 3.93 1.32 -22.54
CA VAL A 73 3.48 1.97 -21.29
C VAL A 73 4.15 3.33 -21.23
N GLN A 74 3.39 4.41 -21.14
CA GLN A 74 3.97 5.70 -20.79
C GLN A 74 3.99 5.80 -19.27
N VAL A 75 5.12 6.19 -18.68
CA VAL A 75 5.27 6.31 -17.23
C VAL A 75 5.66 7.73 -16.89
N GLU A 76 4.91 8.37 -16.01
CA GLU A 76 5.21 9.68 -15.45
C GLU A 76 5.34 9.55 -13.93
N ARG A 77 6.51 9.93 -13.42
CA ARG A 77 6.89 9.73 -12.01
C ARG A 77 6.77 11.03 -11.23
N GLU A 78 6.10 10.97 -10.08
CA GLU A 78 5.97 12.08 -9.14
C GLU A 78 7.01 11.91 -8.02
N MET A 79 8.10 12.67 -8.12
CA MET A 79 9.20 12.65 -7.15
C MET A 79 8.93 13.64 -6.01
N ARG A 80 9.03 13.18 -4.76
CA ARG A 80 9.09 14.04 -3.56
C ARG A 80 10.31 13.66 -2.74
N ASN A 81 11.12 14.66 -2.35
CA ASN A 81 12.34 14.44 -1.57
C ASN A 81 13.22 13.31 -2.14
N GLN A 82 13.41 13.31 -3.47
CA GLN A 82 14.19 12.31 -4.22
C GLN A 82 13.65 10.87 -4.14
N THR A 83 12.43 10.68 -3.63
CA THR A 83 11.73 9.39 -3.59
C THR A 83 10.53 9.43 -4.53
N ASN A 84 10.38 8.41 -5.37
CA ASN A 84 9.19 8.27 -6.21
C ASN A 84 7.99 7.84 -5.34
N THR A 85 7.07 8.76 -5.06
CA THR A 85 5.91 8.49 -4.19
C THR A 85 4.72 7.95 -4.96
N ARG A 86 4.64 8.24 -6.26
CA ARG A 86 3.47 7.96 -7.09
C ARG A 86 3.86 7.99 -8.55
N ILE A 87 3.20 7.19 -9.36
CA ILE A 87 3.33 7.25 -10.82
C ILE A 87 1.96 7.36 -11.48
N ASN A 88 1.93 8.03 -12.63
CA ASN A 88 0.82 7.94 -13.57
C ASN A 88 1.31 7.13 -14.77
N ILE A 89 0.54 6.14 -15.18
CA ILE A 89 0.85 5.35 -16.37
C ILE A 89 -0.25 5.47 -17.40
N VAL A 90 0.12 5.49 -18.67
CA VAL A 90 -0.80 5.30 -19.79
C VAL A 90 -0.57 3.92 -20.38
N TRP A 91 -1.56 3.05 -20.26
CA TRP A 91 -1.50 1.68 -20.77
C TRP A 91 -2.83 1.31 -21.41
N ASN A 92 -2.76 0.65 -22.57
CA ASN A 92 -3.94 0.24 -23.34
C ASN A 92 -4.96 1.37 -23.62
N GLY A 93 -4.46 2.61 -23.81
CA GLY A 93 -5.27 3.80 -24.07
C GLY A 93 -5.88 4.48 -22.84
N ASN A 94 -5.67 3.93 -21.65
CA ASN A 94 -6.21 4.47 -20.40
C ASN A 94 -5.09 5.00 -19.50
N SER A 95 -5.41 6.00 -18.68
CA SER A 95 -4.52 6.56 -17.68
C SER A 95 -4.84 6.04 -16.29
N TYR A 96 -3.83 5.59 -15.56
CA TYR A 96 -3.94 5.02 -14.22
C TYR A 96 -2.99 5.71 -13.26
N ARG A 97 -3.44 5.93 -12.03
CA ARG A 97 -2.64 6.54 -10.97
C ARG A 97 -2.31 5.48 -9.93
N LEU A 98 -1.03 5.19 -9.77
CA LEU A 98 -0.53 4.14 -8.89
C LEU A 98 0.25 4.78 -7.74
N GLU A 99 -0.12 4.45 -6.51
CA GLU A 99 0.55 4.91 -5.29
C GLU A 99 1.67 3.95 -4.90
N ARG A 100 2.80 4.47 -4.36
CA ARG A 100 3.84 3.58 -3.84
C ARG A 100 3.31 2.77 -2.65
N ASP A 101 3.45 1.45 -2.73
CA ASP A 101 3.22 0.54 -1.60
C ASP A 101 4.52 0.38 -0.78
N PRO A 102 4.54 0.81 0.49
CA PRO A 102 5.71 0.69 1.36
C PRO A 102 5.97 -0.75 1.85
N SER A 103 5.04 -1.69 1.61
CA SER A 103 4.97 -2.97 2.35
C SER A 103 5.85 -4.09 1.78
N TYR A 104 6.66 -3.83 0.75
CA TYR A 104 7.45 -4.86 0.05
C TYR A 104 8.96 -4.50 0.05
N SER A 105 9.73 -5.15 0.92
CA SER A 105 11.15 -4.85 1.21
C SER A 105 12.15 -5.29 0.12
N GLY A 106 11.86 -5.01 -1.16
CA GLY A 106 12.71 -5.44 -2.28
C GLY A 106 12.86 -4.39 -3.38
N LEU A 107 11.78 -3.97 -4.02
CA LEU A 107 11.84 -3.12 -5.22
C LEU A 107 10.67 -2.16 -5.24
N PRO A 108 10.81 -0.91 -5.77
CA PRO A 108 9.71 0.05 -5.88
C PRO A 108 8.48 -0.59 -6.50
N ARG A 109 7.40 -0.60 -5.73
CA ARG A 109 6.11 -1.17 -6.08
C ARG A 109 5.07 -0.08 -5.99
N PHE A 110 4.28 0.06 -7.04
CA PHE A 110 3.20 1.03 -7.14
C PHE A 110 1.91 0.30 -7.46
N GLU A 111 0.82 0.65 -6.81
CA GLU A 111 -0.46 -0.03 -6.95
C GLU A 111 -1.60 0.94 -7.19
N ASP A 112 -2.50 0.55 -8.08
CA ASP A 112 -3.85 1.10 -8.19
C ASP A 112 -4.85 0.02 -7.76
N LYS A 113 -5.30 0.10 -6.51
CA LYS A 113 -6.23 -0.86 -5.92
C LYS A 113 -7.61 -0.85 -6.57
N ARG A 114 -8.01 0.27 -7.19
CA ARG A 114 -9.32 0.38 -7.86
C ARG A 114 -9.33 -0.35 -9.18
N ASN A 115 -8.26 -0.22 -9.95
CA ASN A 115 -8.13 -0.85 -11.27
C ASN A 115 -7.42 -2.21 -11.23
N GLY A 116 -6.91 -2.61 -10.06
CA GLY A 116 -6.19 -3.87 -9.91
C GLY A 116 -4.90 -3.89 -10.72
N LEU A 117 -4.14 -2.80 -10.73
CA LEU A 117 -2.89 -2.68 -11.47
C LEU A 117 -1.71 -2.51 -10.53
N VAL A 118 -0.60 -3.17 -10.85
CA VAL A 118 0.62 -3.10 -10.07
C VAL A 118 1.80 -2.87 -11.00
N TRP A 119 2.56 -1.81 -10.74
CA TRP A 119 3.80 -1.53 -11.43
C TRP A 119 4.99 -1.78 -10.50
N ILE A 120 6.01 -2.48 -10.99
CA ILE A 120 7.24 -2.74 -10.25
C ILE A 120 8.42 -2.18 -11.04
N ASP A 121 9.26 -1.38 -10.39
CA ASP A 121 10.55 -0.98 -10.94
C ASP A 121 11.62 -2.02 -10.62
N LEU A 122 12.30 -2.49 -11.65
CA LEU A 122 13.51 -3.30 -11.58
C LEU A 122 14.71 -2.44 -12.04
N PRO A 123 15.96 -2.79 -11.72
CA PRO A 123 17.13 -1.91 -11.90
C PRO A 123 17.27 -1.24 -13.27
N TRP A 124 16.82 -1.90 -14.34
CA TRP A 124 16.90 -1.40 -15.71
C TRP A 124 15.59 -1.58 -16.51
N LYS A 125 14.51 -2.06 -15.89
CA LYS A 125 13.23 -2.32 -16.56
C LYS A 125 12.06 -2.16 -15.60
N GLY A 126 10.86 -1.91 -16.13
CA GLY A 126 9.61 -1.99 -15.39
C GLY A 126 8.80 -3.22 -15.79
N MET A 127 7.80 -3.55 -14.98
CA MET A 127 6.77 -4.53 -15.36
C MET A 127 5.42 -4.11 -14.79
N LEU A 128 4.37 -4.32 -15.58
CA LEU A 128 2.98 -4.13 -15.19
C LEU A 128 2.34 -5.50 -14.93
N LEU A 129 1.71 -5.64 -13.78
CA LEU A 129 1.05 -6.84 -13.29
C LEU A 129 -0.42 -6.57 -13.02
N ASP A 130 -1.21 -7.64 -13.14
CA ASP A 130 -2.55 -7.75 -12.58
C ASP A 130 -2.45 -7.84 -11.06
N GLY A 131 -3.11 -6.95 -10.35
CA GLY A 131 -3.06 -6.84 -8.90
C GLY A 131 -3.84 -7.93 -8.17
N ALA A 132 -4.77 -8.63 -8.83
CA ALA A 132 -5.53 -9.70 -8.22
C ALA A 132 -4.78 -11.05 -8.26
N ASN A 133 -4.15 -11.35 -9.40
CA ASN A 133 -3.52 -12.66 -9.63
C ASN A 133 -1.99 -12.60 -9.80
N GLY A 134 -1.40 -11.40 -9.84
CA GLY A 134 0.04 -11.22 -10.08
C GLY A 134 0.48 -11.53 -11.51
N LYS A 135 -0.46 -11.74 -12.44
CA LYS A 135 -0.15 -12.11 -13.83
C LYS A 135 0.53 -10.95 -14.55
N PRO A 136 1.61 -11.17 -15.33
CA PRO A 136 2.19 -10.12 -16.15
C PRO A 136 1.19 -9.67 -17.23
N LEU A 137 0.89 -8.37 -17.20
CA LEU A 137 0.14 -7.66 -18.22
C LEU A 137 1.08 -7.05 -19.25
N ALA A 138 2.20 -6.48 -18.79
CA ALA A 138 3.32 -6.03 -19.62
C ALA A 138 4.66 -6.35 -18.98
N ASN A 139 5.50 -7.11 -19.68
CA ASN A 139 6.78 -7.59 -19.17
C ASN A 139 7.97 -6.93 -19.89
N GLU A 140 9.08 -6.84 -19.17
CA GLU A 140 10.35 -6.32 -19.69
C GLU A 140 10.28 -4.92 -20.31
N CYS A 141 9.55 -4.02 -19.68
CA CYS A 141 9.38 -2.66 -20.20
C CYS A 141 10.67 -1.86 -20.00
N ARG A 142 11.29 -1.40 -21.08
CA ARG A 142 12.50 -0.56 -21.07
C ARG A 142 12.18 0.84 -21.58
N ALA A 143 12.77 1.87 -20.99
CA ALA A 143 12.64 3.24 -21.49
C ALA A 143 13.18 3.29 -22.94
N ALA A 144 12.41 3.92 -23.83
CA ALA A 144 12.69 4.01 -25.26
C ALA A 144 13.74 5.07 -25.60
#